data_AF-A0A328T6N9-F1
#
_entry.id   AF-A0A328T6N9-F1
#
_cell.length_a   1.000
_cell.length_b   1.000
_cell.length_c   1.000
_cell.angle_alpha   90.00
_cell.angle_beta   90.00
_cell.angle_gamma   90.00
#
_symmetry.space_group_name_H-M   'P 1'
#
loop_
_entity.id
_entity.type
_entity.pdbx_description
1 polymer ?
#
loop_
_entity_poly.entity_id
_entity_poly.type
_entity_poly.pdbx_seq_one_letter_code
_entity_poly.pdbx_strand_id
1 'polypeptide(L)'
;MRRATLTTTVAAILIGLVLLCIEATPALTGLFFAPFALGPLCITLLLALLFSERRAEAILLASTVLYMAWFGYLYMDIFHWHPDPQSAIGLLFSGLYALPVMLAFWAVAGRRQYIANRQPIKRA
;
A
#
# COMPACT_ATOMS: atom_id res chain seq x y z
N MET A 1 2.75 -4.94 -17.28
CA MET A 1 2.93 -4.17 -16.04
C MET A 1 1.86 -4.51 -15.03
N ARG A 2 0.58 -4.63 -15.43
CA ARG A 2 -0.54 -5.06 -14.59
C ARG A 2 -0.24 -6.22 -13.64
N ARG A 3 0.25 -7.33 -14.20
CA ARG A 3 0.61 -8.52 -13.42
C ARG A 3 1.63 -8.18 -12.33
N ALA A 4 2.68 -7.43 -12.67
CA ALA A 4 3.69 -7.01 -11.71
C ALA A 4 3.11 -6.12 -10.60
N THR A 5 2.31 -5.10 -10.93
CA THR A 5 1.67 -4.24 -9.92
C THR A 5 0.77 -5.04 -8.98
N LEU A 6 -0.05 -5.94 -9.52
CA LEU A 6 -0.92 -6.80 -8.72
C LEU A 6 -0.13 -7.76 -7.84
N THR A 7 0.83 -8.51 -8.40
CA THR A 7 1.63 -9.48 -7.65
C THR A 7 2.45 -8.80 -6.56
N THR A 8 3.06 -7.66 -6.86
CA THR A 8 3.86 -6.92 -5.88
C THR A 8 2.98 -6.36 -4.76
N THR A 9 1.80 -5.83 -5.08
CA THR A 9 0.90 -5.29 -4.06
C THR A 9 0.30 -6.39 -3.18
N VAL A 10 -0.07 -7.54 -3.76
CA VAL A 10 -0.52 -8.71 -2.99
C VAL A 10 0.61 -9.23 -2.10
N ALA A 11 1.82 -9.39 -2.64
CA ALA A 11 2.97 -9.83 -1.85
C ALA A 11 3.27 -8.86 -0.70
N ALA A 12 3.22 -7.56 -0.95
CA ALA A 12 3.38 -6.52 0.06
C ALA A 12 2.35 -6.63 1.20
N ILE A 13 1.06 -6.84 0.87
CA ILE A 13 0.00 -7.04 1.85
C ILE A 13 0.27 -8.32 2.68
N LEU A 14 0.61 -9.42 2.03
CA LEU A 14 0.87 -10.69 2.72
C LEU A 14 2.08 -10.61 3.65
N ILE A 15 3.17 -9.99 3.19
CA ILE A 15 4.38 -9.75 4.00
C ILE A 15 4.01 -8.88 5.22
N GLY A 16 3.31 -7.76 5.00
CA GLY A 16 2.87 -6.90 6.09
C GLY A 16 1.98 -7.63 7.10
N LEU A 17 1.05 -8.47 6.63
CA LEU A 17 0.19 -9.28 7.49
C LEU A 17 0.99 -10.26 8.36
N VAL A 18 1.96 -10.95 7.75
CA VAL A 18 2.85 -11.88 8.47
C VAL A 18 3.65 -11.15 9.54
N LEU A 19 4.23 -9.99 9.21
CA LEU A 19 4.99 -9.17 10.16
C LEU A 19 4.12 -8.74 11.35
N LEU A 20 2.89 -8.27 11.11
CA LEU A 20 1.97 -7.88 12.18
C LEU A 20 1.60 -9.06 13.09
N CYS A 21 1.42 -10.26 12.52
CA CYS A 21 1.05 -11.45 13.29
C CYS A 21 2.22 -12.02 14.10
N ILE A 22 3.47 -11.86 13.64
CA ILE A 22 4.66 -12.38 14.34
C ILE A 22 4.93 -11.58 15.62
N GLU A 23 4.74 -10.27 15.60
CA GLU A 23 4.97 -9.41 16.78
C GLU A 23 3.83 -9.46 17.80
N ALA A 24 2.69 -10.03 17.42
CA ALA A 24 1.50 -10.09 18.24
C ALA A 24 1.43 -11.38 19.07
N THR A 25 1.08 -11.27 20.36
CA THR A 25 0.77 -12.42 21.21
C THR A 25 -0.59 -12.21 21.89
N PRO A 26 -1.63 -12.99 21.54
CA PRO A 26 -1.65 -14.05 20.53
C PRO A 26 -1.61 -13.51 19.10
N ALA A 27 -1.04 -14.26 18.14
CA ALA A 27 -0.79 -13.80 16.76
C ALA A 27 -2.00 -13.17 16.05
N LEU A 28 -3.21 -13.66 16.34
CA LEU A 28 -4.45 -13.13 15.76
C LEU A 28 -4.73 -11.67 16.13
N THR A 29 -4.18 -11.13 17.23
CA THR A 29 -4.37 -9.72 17.57
C THR A 29 -3.65 -8.79 16.60
N GLY A 30 -2.61 -9.27 15.91
CA GLY A 30 -1.95 -8.51 14.83
C GLY A 30 -2.89 -8.14 13.69
N LEU A 31 -3.91 -8.98 13.44
CA LEU A 31 -4.92 -8.73 12.40
C LEU A 31 -5.77 -7.48 12.68
N PHE A 32 -5.89 -7.06 13.94
CA PHE A 32 -6.59 -5.83 14.31
C PHE A 32 -5.96 -4.58 13.65
N PHE A 33 -4.64 -4.57 13.50
CA PHE A 33 -3.91 -3.46 12.91
C PHE A 33 -3.91 -3.48 11.37
N ALA A 34 -4.21 -4.63 10.76
CA ALA A 34 -4.17 -4.81 9.31
C ALA A 34 -4.97 -3.76 8.51
N PRO A 35 -6.25 -3.42 8.83
CA PRO A 35 -6.97 -2.41 8.06
C PRO A 35 -6.34 -1.01 8.14
N PHE A 36 -5.68 -0.68 9.26
CA PHE A 36 -5.05 0.63 9.47
C PHE A 36 -3.67 0.70 8.83
N ALA A 37 -2.87 -0.35 8.98
CA ALA A 37 -1.50 -0.40 8.50
C ALA A 37 -1.38 -0.86 7.04
N LEU A 38 -2.32 -1.65 6.53
CA LEU A 38 -2.29 -2.18 5.16
C LEU A 38 -3.42 -1.60 4.29
N GLY A 39 -4.35 -0.84 4.85
CA GLY A 39 -5.46 -0.20 4.13
C GLY A 39 -5.05 0.56 2.85
N PRO A 40 -3.99 1.38 2.87
CA PRO A 40 -3.50 2.04 1.66
C PRO A 40 -3.06 1.07 0.54
N LEU A 41 -2.50 -0.09 0.89
CA LEU A 41 -2.16 -1.12 -0.10
C LEU A 41 -3.42 -1.80 -0.65
N CYS A 42 -4.46 -2.00 0.17
CA CYS A 42 -5.76 -2.51 -0.31
C CYS A 42 -6.40 -1.56 -1.32
N ILE A 43 -6.35 -0.24 -1.09
CA ILE A 43 -6.82 0.77 -2.05
C ILE A 43 -5.97 0.70 -3.33
N THR A 44 -4.65 0.63 -3.20
CA THR A 44 -3.74 0.53 -4.35
C THR A 44 -4.01 -0.72 -5.19
N LEU A 45 -4.29 -1.85 -4.55
CA LEU A 45 -4.68 -3.10 -5.20
C LEU A 45 -5.98 -2.95 -5.97
N LEU A 46 -7.01 -2.34 -5.35
CA LEU A 46 -8.28 -2.06 -6.01
C LEU A 46 -8.09 -1.18 -7.24
N LEU A 47 -7.31 -0.10 -7.14
CA LEU A 47 -7.02 0.77 -8.28
C LEU A 47 -6.25 0.03 -9.38
N ALA A 48 -5.31 -0.86 -9.03
CA ALA A 48 -4.56 -1.67 -9.99
C ALA A 48 -5.44 -2.70 -10.72
N LEU A 49 -6.55 -3.14 -10.10
CA LEU A 49 -7.56 -3.96 -10.78
C LEU A 49 -8.38 -3.13 -11.77
N LEU A 50 -8.68 -1.87 -11.46
CA LEU A 50 -9.51 -0.99 -12.27
C LEU A 50 -8.76 -0.29 -13.41
N PHE A 51 -7.47 0.00 -13.22
CA PHE A 51 -6.66 0.72 -14.19
C PHE A 51 -6.02 -0.24 -15.19
N SER A 52 -5.95 0.19 -16.44
CA SER A 52 -5.40 -0.56 -17.58
C SER A 52 -4.26 0.17 -18.30
N GLU A 53 -4.07 1.45 -18.01
CA GLU A 53 -3.05 2.29 -18.61
C GLU A 53 -1.68 2.03 -17.94
N ARG A 54 -0.65 1.80 -18.76
CA ARG A 54 0.68 1.36 -18.28
C ARG A 54 1.34 2.37 -17.35
N ARG A 55 1.21 3.68 -17.58
CA ARG A 55 1.80 4.71 -16.71
C ARG A 55 1.08 4.78 -15.38
N ALA A 56 -0.24 4.64 -15.35
CA ALA A 56 -1.06 4.54 -14.14
C ALA A 56 -0.62 3.33 -13.31
N GLU A 57 -0.43 2.17 -13.95
CA GLU A 57 0.10 0.97 -13.29
C GLU A 57 1.52 1.18 -12.72
N ALA A 58 2.38 1.93 -13.42
CA ALA A 58 3.72 2.28 -12.95
C ALA A 58 3.68 3.15 -11.68
N ILE A 59 2.78 4.14 -11.68
CA ILE A 59 2.58 5.04 -10.54
C ILE A 59 2.04 4.25 -9.34
N LEU A 60 1.08 3.35 -9.54
CA LEU A 60 0.57 2.48 -8.49
C LEU A 60 1.66 1.55 -7.95
N LEU A 61 2.49 0.96 -8.82
CA LEU A 61 3.63 0.15 -8.38
C LEU A 61 4.63 0.95 -7.55
N ALA A 62 4.96 2.17 -7.96
CA ALA A 62 5.82 3.07 -7.21
C ALA A 62 5.22 3.41 -5.83
N SER A 63 3.90 3.65 -5.75
CA SER A 63 3.22 3.87 -4.47
C SER A 63 3.27 2.65 -3.55
N THR A 64 3.14 1.44 -4.09
CA THR A 64 3.28 0.19 -3.31
C THR A 64 4.68 0.08 -2.71
N VAL A 65 5.73 0.31 -3.51
CA VAL A 65 7.12 0.24 -3.04
C VAL A 65 7.39 1.30 -1.98
N LEU A 66 6.97 2.54 -2.21
CA LEU A 66 7.17 3.64 -1.27
C LEU A 66 6.43 3.39 0.05
N TYR A 67 5.19 2.90 -0.02
CA TYR A 67 4.41 2.57 1.16
C TYR A 67 5.04 1.41 1.95
N MET A 68 5.57 0.40 1.28
CA MET A 68 6.27 -0.69 1.96
C MET A 68 7.57 -0.24 2.63
N ALA A 69 8.29 0.70 2.03
CA ALA A 69 9.45 1.32 2.69
C ALA A 69 9.04 2.10 3.94
N TRP A 70 7.94 2.87 3.87
CA TRP A 70 7.37 3.57 5.02
C TRP A 70 6.89 2.61 6.12
N PHE A 71 6.12 1.59 5.77
CA PHE A 71 5.65 0.58 6.70
C PHE A 71 6.82 -0.18 7.34
N GLY A 72 7.83 -0.56 6.55
CA GLY A 72 9.03 -1.23 7.05
C GLY A 72 9.82 -0.36 8.02
N TYR A 73 9.97 0.94 7.72
CA TYR A 73 10.57 1.90 8.65
C TYR A 73 9.81 1.95 9.99
N LEU A 74 8.48 2.11 9.94
CA LEU A 74 7.65 2.13 11.14
C LEU A 74 7.72 0.81 11.91
N TYR A 75 7.70 -0.32 11.21
CA TYR A 75 7.82 -1.64 11.84
C TYR A 75 9.14 -1.77 12.61
N MET A 76 10.27 -1.40 11.98
CA MET A 76 11.57 -1.42 12.64
C MET A 76 11.63 -0.47 13.84
N ASP A 77 11.07 0.73 13.70
CA ASP A 77 11.06 1.73 14.76
C ASP A 77 10.26 1.27 15.98
N ILE A 78 9.03 0.79 15.74
CA ILE A 78 8.07 0.38 16.77
C ILE A 78 8.51 -0.87 17.53
N PHE A 79 9.03 -1.89 16.81
CA PHE A 79 9.27 -3.22 17.40
C PHE A 79 10.73 -3.52 17.70
N HIS A 80 11.68 -2.80 17.11
CA HIS A 80 13.10 -3.18 17.22
C HIS A 80 14.03 -2.05 17.66
N TRP A 81 13.83 -0.82 17.21
CA TRP A 81 14.71 0.30 17.58
C TRP A 81 14.29 1.00 18.86
N HIS A 82 12.99 1.25 19.02
CA HIS A 82 12.43 1.92 20.20
C HIS A 82 11.24 1.13 20.76
N PRO A 83 11.45 -0.10 21.24
CA PRO A 83 10.37 -0.94 21.75
C PRO A 83 9.75 -0.30 23.00
N ASP A 84 8.50 0.12 22.87
CA ASP A 84 7.66 0.60 23.96
C ASP A 84 6.33 -0.18 23.94
N PRO A 85 5.78 -0.61 25.08
CA PRO A 85 4.51 -1.35 25.11
C PRO A 85 3.34 -0.63 24.40
N GLN A 86 3.41 0.70 24.28
CA GLN A 86 2.41 1.54 23.63
C GLN A 86 2.79 1.93 22.19
N SER A 87 4.02 1.65 21.73
CA SER A 87 4.46 2.02 20.37
C SER A 87 3.58 1.39 19.28
N ALA A 88 3.02 0.20 19.55
CA ALA A 88 2.10 -0.49 18.65
C ALA A 88 0.84 0.34 18.31
N ILE A 89 0.44 1.29 19.16
CA ILE A 89 -0.65 2.24 18.87
C ILE A 89 -0.33 3.08 17.62
N GLY A 90 0.96 3.35 17.34
CA GLY A 90 1.41 4.03 16.13
C GLY A 90 0.97 3.35 14.84
N LEU A 91 0.79 2.03 14.84
CA LEU A 91 0.29 1.28 13.67
C LEU A 91 -1.13 1.68 13.28
N LEU A 92 -1.97 2.13 14.23
CA LEU A 92 -3.33 2.61 13.95
C LEU A 92 -3.34 3.88 13.10
N PHE A 93 -2.27 4.66 13.17
CA PHE A 93 -2.14 5.93 12.45
C PHE A 93 -1.19 5.83 11.25
N SER A 94 -0.46 4.73 11.11
CA SER A 94 0.52 4.52 10.03
C SER A 94 -0.04 4.79 8.63
N GLY A 95 -1.21 4.22 8.33
CA GLY A 95 -1.91 4.46 7.07
C GLY A 95 -2.45 5.87 6.94
N LEU A 96 -2.98 6.45 8.03
CA LEU A 96 -3.51 7.81 8.06
C LEU A 96 -2.42 8.85 7.77
N TYR A 97 -1.24 8.71 8.36
CA TYR A 97 -0.10 9.59 8.11
C TYR A 97 0.44 9.48 6.69
N ALA A 98 0.34 8.30 6.07
CA ALA A 98 0.73 8.11 4.68
C ALA A 98 -0.31 8.65 3.67
N LEU A 99 -1.55 8.94 4.08
CA LEU A 99 -2.63 9.29 3.15
C LEU A 99 -2.31 10.49 2.26
N PRO A 100 -1.74 11.63 2.72
CA PRO A 100 -1.46 12.76 1.85
C PRO A 100 -0.55 12.38 0.67
N VAL A 101 0.46 11.54 0.92
CA VAL A 101 1.37 11.04 -0.09
C VAL A 101 0.65 10.05 -1.00
N MET A 102 -0.06 9.07 -0.42
CA MET A 102 -0.76 8.04 -1.18
C MET A 102 -1.86 8.62 -2.07
N LEU A 103 -2.62 9.60 -1.58
CA LEU A 103 -3.63 10.34 -2.34
C LEU A 103 -3.02 11.05 -3.55
N ALA A 104 -1.82 11.63 -3.42
CA ALA A 104 -1.13 12.25 -4.54
C ALA A 104 -0.80 11.21 -5.64
N PHE A 105 -0.28 10.04 -5.26
CA PHE A 105 -0.02 8.95 -6.21
C PHE A 105 -1.31 8.46 -6.89
N TRP A 106 -2.37 8.21 -6.12
CA TRP A 106 -3.65 7.75 -6.65
C TRP A 106 -4.29 8.78 -7.57
N ALA A 107 -4.24 10.06 -7.23
CA ALA A 107 -4.77 11.14 -8.07
C ALA A 107 -4.01 11.23 -9.41
N VAL A 108 -2.68 11.13 -9.39
CA VAL A 108 -1.88 11.15 -10.62
C VAL A 108 -2.15 9.91 -11.46
N ALA A 109 -2.22 8.71 -10.86
CA ALA A 109 -2.57 7.48 -11.56
C ALA A 109 -3.97 7.56 -12.17
N GLY A 110 -4.96 8.02 -11.40
CA GLY A 110 -6.33 8.23 -11.87
C GLY A 110 -6.42 9.21 -13.02
N ARG A 111 -5.66 10.32 -12.97
CA ARG A 111 -5.56 11.27 -14.09
C ARG A 111 -4.99 10.61 -15.34
N ARG A 112 -3.97 9.76 -15.22
CA ARG A 112 -3.39 9.03 -16.37
C ARG A 112 -4.41 8.07 -16.99
N GLN A 113 -5.10 7.29 -16.16
CA GLN A 113 -6.15 6.38 -16.62
C GLN A 113 -7.28 7.15 -17.32
N TYR A 114 -7.73 8.25 -16.73
CA TYR A 114 -8.81 9.07 -17.28
C TYR A 114 -8.46 9.64 -18.66
N ILE A 115 -7.23 10.15 -18.84
CA ILE A 115 -6.76 10.65 -20.14
C ILE A 115 -6.76 9.52 -21.18
N ALA A 116 -6.26 8.33 -20.83
CA ALA A 116 -6.24 7.20 -21.75
C ALA A 116 -7.64 6.73 -22.15
N ASN A 117 -8.61 6.74 -21.23
CA ASN A 117 -10.00 6.39 -21.55
C ASN A 117 -10.68 7.38 -22.50
N ARG A 118 -10.19 8.63 -22.59
CA ARG A 118 -10.75 9.68 -23.46
C ARG A 118 -10.08 9.78 -24.83
N GLN A 119 -8.92 9.16 -25.03
CA GLN A 119 -8.29 9.16 -26.34
C GLN A 119 -8.97 8.10 -27.22
N PRO A 120 -9.47 8.46 -28.41
CA PRO A 120 -10.01 7.48 -29.33
C PRO A 120 -8.91 6.47 -29.64
N ILE A 121 -9.24 5.18 -29.56
CA ILE A 121 -8.35 4.10 -29.96
C ILE A 121 -7.92 4.42 -31.39
N LYS A 122 -6.69 4.90 -31.58
CA LYS A 122 -6.06 4.93 -32.89
C LYS A 122 -5.84 3.46 -33.23
N ARG A 123 -6.84 2.86 -33.89
CA ARG A 123 -6.67 1.59 -34.60
C ARG A 123 -5.63 1.89 -35.68
N ALA A 124 -4.37 1.55 -35.39
CA ALA A 124 -3.33 1.42 -36.39
C ALA A 124 -3.55 0.11 -37.14
#